data_AF-A0A522SS14-F1
#
_entry.id   AF-A0A522SS14-F1
#
_cell.length_a   1.000
_cell.length_b   1.000
_cell.length_c   1.000
_cell.angle_alpha   90.00
_cell.angle_beta   90.00
_cell.angle_gamma   90.00
#
_symmetry.space_group_name_H-M   'P 1'
#
loop_
_entity.id
_entity.type
_entity.pdbx_description
1 polymer ?
#
loop_
_entity_poly.entity_id
_entity_poly.type
_entity_poly.pdbx_seq_one_letter_code
_entity_poly.pdbx_strand_id
1 'polypeptide(L)'
;KKTGREIRMDHISAWRRAVCGNLTSVFRSYNGEEIKLPEFVKEKPFMENIYNAKFKEVPSDFKLLSGEEIRSINKDPLHSSILSKQESGIRSSCPLPYQIYADGKLDKNKRIFRLHLETRRECFGDQTAGAPFTVYDLKDFSIRNYAVVAGDALSDEWKIHDRKDDYHFALYGPNGFYREFKGDLNDPEIAFQCEYEKRRLNNKKPTGNIEVHFQNMDSHDHTVEIRDNAYNYEPVFKKVKGNNPAFIPVILEKSHHWYDFTAYVEGKASFSKRYAGHVETGDASYTDPLMGRII
;
A
#
# COMPACT_ATOMS: atom_id res chain seq x y z
N LYS A 1 17.32 8.40 -38.84
CA LYS A 1 16.49 8.23 -37.63
C LYS A 1 17.31 8.58 -36.41
N LYS A 2 16.93 9.60 -35.62
CA LYS A 2 17.59 9.94 -34.33
C LYS A 2 16.96 9.11 -33.19
N THR A 3 16.92 7.80 -33.34
CA THR A 3 16.38 6.86 -32.34
C THR A 3 17.54 6.07 -31.74
N GLY A 4 17.51 5.75 -30.45
CA GLY A 4 18.54 4.93 -29.79
C GLY A 4 19.73 5.67 -29.19
N ARG A 5 19.72 7.01 -29.14
CA ARG A 5 20.66 7.76 -28.29
C ARG A 5 20.12 7.83 -26.87
N GLU A 6 20.96 7.52 -25.89
CA GLU A 6 20.63 7.74 -24.48
C GLU A 6 20.46 9.25 -24.25
N ILE A 7 19.24 9.66 -23.84
CA ILE A 7 18.96 11.05 -23.46
C ILE A 7 19.19 11.13 -21.96
N ARG A 8 20.31 11.76 -21.56
CA ARG A 8 20.71 11.90 -20.16
C ARG A 8 21.06 13.34 -19.84
N MET A 9 20.46 13.89 -18.79
CA MET A 9 20.78 15.22 -18.24
C MET A 9 21.57 15.07 -16.95
N ASP A 10 22.84 15.45 -16.90
CA ASP A 10 23.72 15.16 -15.75
C ASP A 10 23.30 15.84 -14.43
N HIS A 11 22.48 16.88 -14.49
CA HIS A 11 21.94 17.57 -13.30
C HIS A 11 20.80 16.82 -12.58
N ILE A 12 20.33 15.69 -13.13
CA ILE A 12 19.37 14.82 -12.45
C ILE A 12 20.14 13.82 -11.58
N SER A 13 20.01 13.98 -10.25
CA SER A 13 20.67 13.13 -9.25
C SER A 13 20.25 11.66 -9.37
N ALA A 14 21.10 10.76 -8.88
CA ALA A 14 20.80 9.33 -8.83
C ALA A 14 19.48 9.04 -8.08
N TRP A 15 19.24 9.74 -6.96
CA TRP A 15 17.99 9.64 -6.20
C TRP A 15 16.76 10.00 -7.05
N ARG A 16 16.79 11.14 -7.76
CA ARG A 16 15.65 11.56 -8.61
C ARG A 16 15.37 10.55 -9.72
N ARG A 17 16.40 9.97 -10.33
CA ARG A 17 16.22 8.93 -11.36
C ARG A 17 15.60 7.66 -10.78
N ALA A 18 16.05 7.23 -9.61
CA ALA A 18 15.57 6.02 -8.97
C ALA A 18 14.12 6.13 -8.46
N VAL A 19 13.77 7.28 -7.87
CA VAL A 19 12.48 7.48 -7.17
C VAL A 19 11.43 8.14 -8.05
N CYS A 20 11.77 9.18 -8.81
CA CYS A 20 10.79 9.89 -9.65
C CYS A 20 10.59 9.21 -11.01
N GLY A 21 11.50 8.31 -11.39
CA GLY A 21 11.49 7.64 -12.69
C GLY A 21 11.68 8.60 -13.87
N ASN A 22 11.20 8.17 -15.04
CA ASN A 22 11.27 8.93 -16.30
C ASN A 22 9.88 9.35 -16.83
N LEU A 23 8.85 9.28 -15.98
CA LEU A 23 7.44 9.57 -16.28
C LEU A 23 6.80 8.73 -17.41
N THR A 24 7.47 7.71 -17.94
CA THR A 24 6.88 6.91 -19.03
C THR A 24 5.67 6.08 -18.58
N SER A 25 5.59 5.72 -17.29
CA SER A 25 4.46 4.99 -16.71
C SER A 25 3.16 5.78 -16.62
N VAL A 26 3.18 7.10 -16.85
CA VAL A 26 1.94 7.91 -16.89
C VAL A 26 1.18 7.70 -18.20
N PHE A 27 1.82 7.16 -19.23
CA PHE A 27 1.23 6.87 -20.52
C PHE A 27 0.93 5.39 -20.68
N ARG A 28 -0.11 5.06 -21.44
CA ARG A 28 -0.38 3.70 -21.90
C ARG A 28 -0.42 3.68 -23.41
N SER A 29 0.06 2.59 -23.99
CA SER A 29 -0.12 2.35 -25.41
C SER A 29 -1.60 2.07 -25.67
N TYR A 30 -2.16 2.74 -26.68
CA TYR A 30 -3.48 2.41 -27.18
C TYR A 30 -3.36 1.20 -28.11
N ASN A 31 -4.01 0.09 -27.75
CA ASN A 31 -3.95 -1.17 -28.49
C ASN A 31 -5.26 -1.46 -29.25
N GLY A 32 -6.11 -0.46 -29.44
CA GLY A 32 -7.40 -0.62 -30.12
C GLY A 32 -8.54 -1.05 -29.19
N GLU A 33 -8.34 -1.01 -27.87
CA GLU A 33 -9.39 -1.27 -26.89
C GLU A 33 -10.53 -0.24 -26.98
N GLU A 34 -11.73 -0.65 -26.56
CA GLU A 34 -12.88 0.24 -26.47
C GLU A 34 -12.72 1.17 -25.25
N ILE A 35 -12.71 2.49 -25.48
CA ILE A 35 -12.65 3.48 -24.41
C ILE A 35 -14.07 3.91 -24.07
N LYS A 36 -14.58 3.44 -22.92
CA LYS A 36 -15.86 3.90 -22.37
C LYS A 36 -15.71 5.33 -21.88
N LEU A 37 -16.19 6.28 -22.68
CA LEU A 37 -16.26 7.68 -22.29
C LEU A 37 -17.43 7.90 -21.31
N PRO A 38 -17.31 8.86 -20.38
CA PRO A 38 -18.46 9.28 -19.58
C PRO A 38 -19.57 9.80 -20.49
N GLU A 39 -20.81 9.82 -20.00
CA GLU A 39 -21.92 10.41 -20.73
C GLU A 39 -21.59 11.86 -21.07
N PHE A 40 -21.69 12.20 -22.36
CA PHE A 40 -21.41 13.56 -22.81
C PHE A 40 -22.44 14.52 -22.23
N VAL A 41 -21.97 15.68 -21.80
CA VAL A 41 -22.83 16.75 -21.29
C VAL A 41 -23.81 17.18 -22.38
N LYS A 42 -25.10 17.21 -22.05
CA LYS A 42 -26.14 17.72 -22.95
C LYS A 42 -25.98 19.23 -23.09
N GLU A 43 -25.59 19.67 -24.29
CA GLU A 43 -25.20 21.06 -24.58
C GLU A 43 -26.25 22.09 -24.16
N LYS A 44 -27.51 21.91 -24.59
CA LYS A 44 -28.59 22.88 -24.31
C LYS A 44 -28.84 23.08 -22.80
N PRO A 45 -29.14 22.04 -22.00
CA PRO A 45 -29.29 22.21 -20.54
C PRO A 45 -28.06 22.79 -19.85
N PHE A 46 -26.86 22.44 -20.32
CA PHE A 46 -25.62 22.96 -19.75
C PHE A 46 -25.44 24.46 -20.02
N MET A 47 -25.68 24.91 -21.25
CA MET A 47 -25.64 26.32 -21.62
C MET A 47 -26.73 27.14 -20.92
N GLU A 48 -27.94 26.58 -20.80
CA GLU A 48 -29.03 27.19 -20.01
C GLU A 48 -28.61 27.36 -18.54
N ASN A 49 -27.98 26.35 -17.93
CA ASN A 49 -27.47 26.44 -16.56
C ASN A 49 -26.39 27.52 -16.40
N ILE A 50 -25.42 27.62 -17.33
CA ILE A 50 -24.39 28.67 -17.32
C ILE A 50 -25.04 30.05 -17.47
N TYR A 51 -25.97 30.21 -18.41
CA TYR A 51 -26.67 31.48 -18.63
C TYR A 51 -27.48 31.88 -17.39
N ASN A 52 -28.16 30.93 -16.73
CA ASN A 52 -28.93 31.18 -15.53
C ASN A 52 -28.05 31.49 -14.32
N ALA A 53 -26.80 31.01 -14.27
CA ALA A 53 -25.87 31.27 -13.18
C ALA A 53 -25.60 32.78 -12.99
N LYS A 54 -25.67 33.60 -14.05
CA LYS A 54 -25.48 35.06 -13.95
C LYS A 54 -26.61 35.77 -13.17
N PHE A 55 -27.76 35.13 -13.04
CA PHE A 55 -28.91 35.64 -12.29
C PHE A 55 -29.02 35.01 -10.90
N LYS A 56 -28.13 34.07 -10.55
CA LYS A 56 -28.06 33.57 -9.17
C LYS A 56 -27.57 34.70 -8.28
N GLU A 57 -28.21 34.85 -7.14
CA GLU A 57 -27.75 35.76 -6.10
C GLU A 57 -26.35 35.36 -5.64
N VAL A 58 -25.59 36.34 -5.14
CA VAL A 58 -24.29 36.06 -4.52
C VAL A 58 -24.55 35.09 -3.36
N PRO A 59 -23.80 33.97 -3.27
CA PRO A 59 -23.94 33.05 -2.14
C PRO A 59 -23.85 33.83 -0.83
N SER A 60 -24.89 33.73 -0.02
CA SER A 60 -25.02 34.42 1.28
C SER A 60 -25.47 33.45 2.39
N ASP A 61 -25.61 32.17 2.04
CA ASP A 61 -26.00 31.03 2.87
C ASP A 61 -24.83 30.47 3.70
N PHE A 62 -23.80 31.29 3.96
CA PHE A 62 -22.69 30.90 4.83
C PHE A 62 -23.17 30.82 6.28
N LYS A 63 -23.11 29.62 6.84
CA LYS A 63 -23.44 29.36 8.24
C LYS A 63 -22.17 29.31 9.07
N LEU A 64 -22.14 30.06 10.17
CA LEU A 64 -21.15 29.85 11.22
C LEU A 64 -21.43 28.52 11.91
N LEU A 65 -20.46 27.60 11.91
CA LEU A 65 -20.64 26.30 12.54
C LEU A 65 -20.84 26.45 14.04
N SER A 66 -21.83 25.76 14.58
CA SER A 66 -22.03 25.70 16.03
C SER A 66 -20.89 24.90 16.69
N GLY A 67 -20.70 25.11 17.99
CA GLY A 67 -19.73 24.32 18.75
C GLY A 67 -20.04 22.81 18.73
N GLU A 68 -21.30 22.42 18.58
CA GLU A 68 -21.72 21.02 18.45
C GLU A 68 -21.37 20.44 17.08
N GLU A 69 -21.59 21.22 16.01
CA GLU A 69 -21.22 20.81 14.65
C GLU A 69 -19.71 20.64 14.53
N ILE A 70 -18.93 21.55 15.08
CA ILE A 70 -17.46 21.44 15.11
C ILE A 70 -17.03 20.17 15.86
N ARG A 71 -17.63 19.88 17.02
CA ARG A 71 -17.33 18.66 17.77
C ARG A 71 -17.72 17.40 16.99
N SER A 72 -18.86 17.40 16.33
CA SER A 72 -19.31 16.27 15.50
C SER A 72 -18.38 16.04 14.31
N ILE A 73 -17.97 17.11 13.62
CA ILE A 73 -17.04 17.04 12.48
C ILE A 73 -15.67 16.54 12.94
N ASN A 74 -15.14 17.06 14.05
CA ASN A 74 -13.83 16.62 14.57
C ASN A 74 -13.86 15.16 15.02
N LYS A 75 -15.01 14.66 15.47
CA LYS A 75 -15.20 13.26 15.86
C LYS A 75 -15.28 12.33 14.65
N ASP A 76 -15.95 12.77 13.59
CA ASP A 76 -16.15 11.98 12.38
C ASP A 76 -16.14 12.87 11.11
N PRO A 77 -14.94 13.26 10.63
CA PRO A 77 -14.84 14.18 9.51
C PRO A 77 -15.26 13.54 8.18
N LEU A 78 -15.14 12.21 8.05
CA LEU A 78 -15.40 11.49 6.79
C LEU A 78 -16.90 11.35 6.49
N HIS A 79 -17.74 11.27 7.53
CA HIS A 79 -19.20 11.20 7.39
C HIS A 79 -19.91 12.54 7.56
N SER A 80 -19.19 13.61 7.91
CA SER A 80 -19.72 14.98 7.98
C SER A 80 -20.56 15.34 6.76
N SER A 81 -21.77 15.86 6.97
CA SER A 81 -22.64 16.38 5.89
C SER A 81 -22.19 17.73 5.35
N ILE A 82 -21.24 18.40 6.04
CA ILE A 82 -20.83 19.78 5.78
C ILE A 82 -19.49 19.82 5.04
N LEU A 83 -18.58 18.90 5.33
CA LEU A 83 -17.29 18.84 4.66
C LEU A 83 -17.42 18.27 3.25
N SER A 84 -16.59 18.77 2.34
CA SER A 84 -16.43 18.19 1.01
C SER A 84 -16.04 16.72 1.11
N LYS A 85 -16.68 15.90 0.29
CA LYS A 85 -16.45 14.46 0.22
C LYS A 85 -15.72 14.12 -1.07
N GLN A 86 -14.82 13.14 -1.00
CA GLN A 86 -14.29 12.49 -2.20
C GLN A 86 -15.47 11.92 -2.99
N GLU A 87 -15.54 12.24 -4.28
CA GLU A 87 -16.52 11.65 -5.21
C GLU A 87 -16.35 10.13 -5.20
N SER A 88 -17.47 9.42 -5.12
CA SER A 88 -17.46 7.95 -5.16
C SER A 88 -17.13 7.48 -6.56
N GLY A 89 -16.38 6.38 -6.63
CA GLY A 89 -15.96 5.75 -7.86
C GLY A 89 -14.45 5.53 -7.92
N ILE A 90 -14.07 4.66 -8.85
CA ILE A 90 -12.68 4.34 -9.17
C ILE A 90 -12.41 4.69 -10.61
N ARG A 91 -11.14 4.95 -10.92
CA ARG A 91 -10.68 5.18 -12.29
C ARG A 91 -9.60 4.17 -12.65
N SER A 92 -9.42 3.93 -13.94
CA SER A 92 -8.35 3.04 -14.39
C SER A 92 -6.97 3.62 -14.04
N SER A 93 -6.07 2.79 -13.51
CA SER A 93 -4.71 3.12 -13.10
C SER A 93 -3.65 2.49 -14.02
N CYS A 94 -2.57 3.25 -14.29
CA CYS A 94 -1.51 2.77 -15.18
C CYS A 94 -0.69 1.69 -14.50
N PRO A 95 -0.17 0.71 -15.25
CA PRO A 95 0.75 -0.27 -14.68
C PRO A 95 1.96 0.44 -14.08
N LEU A 96 2.28 0.13 -12.82
CA LEU A 96 3.46 0.66 -12.17
C LEU A 96 4.52 -0.45 -12.04
N PRO A 97 5.80 -0.15 -12.24
CA PRO A 97 6.83 -1.18 -12.23
C PRO A 97 7.41 -1.40 -10.82
N TYR A 98 6.55 -1.43 -9.79
CA TYR A 98 6.98 -1.65 -8.41
C TYR A 98 6.90 -3.12 -8.05
N GLN A 99 8.04 -3.70 -7.67
CA GLN A 99 8.10 -4.99 -6.98
C GLN A 99 8.82 -4.77 -5.65
N ILE A 100 8.08 -4.29 -4.66
CA ILE A 100 8.61 -3.72 -3.41
C ILE A 100 8.23 -4.58 -2.22
N TYR A 101 9.18 -4.74 -1.30
CA TYR A 101 9.02 -5.53 -0.09
C TYR A 101 9.63 -4.81 1.10
N ALA A 102 9.00 -5.03 2.26
CA ALA A 102 9.50 -4.54 3.53
C ALA A 102 9.09 -5.52 4.63
N ASP A 103 10.09 -6.10 5.29
CA ASP A 103 9.90 -7.11 6.32
C ASP A 103 10.64 -6.71 7.60
N GLY A 104 10.00 -6.98 8.73
CA GLY A 104 10.52 -6.70 10.06
C GLY A 104 10.69 -7.95 10.90
N LYS A 105 11.81 -8.10 11.60
CA LYS A 105 12.07 -9.21 12.51
C LYS A 105 12.73 -8.73 13.81
N LEU A 106 12.20 -9.18 14.94
CA LEU A 106 12.85 -9.07 16.23
C LEU A 106 13.95 -10.14 16.37
N ASP A 107 15.16 -9.73 16.70
CA ASP A 107 16.21 -10.58 17.25
C ASP A 107 16.19 -10.40 18.77
N LYS A 108 15.55 -11.34 19.47
CA LYS A 108 15.38 -11.29 20.94
C LYS A 108 16.72 -11.33 21.67
N ASN A 109 17.66 -12.13 21.17
CA ASN A 109 18.97 -12.31 21.81
C ASN A 109 19.78 -11.01 21.79
N LYS A 110 19.74 -10.30 20.66
CA LYS A 110 20.41 -9.00 20.51
C LYS A 110 19.56 -7.82 20.97
N ARG A 111 18.26 -8.05 21.26
CA ARG A 111 17.25 -7.02 21.58
C ARG A 111 17.22 -5.92 20.53
N ILE A 112 17.21 -6.32 19.26
CA ILE A 112 17.10 -5.42 18.11
C ILE A 112 15.91 -5.80 17.24
N PHE A 113 15.26 -4.80 16.66
CA PHE A 113 14.33 -5.01 15.55
C PHE A 113 15.06 -4.65 14.27
N ARG A 114 15.14 -5.62 13.35
CA ARG A 114 15.75 -5.43 12.03
C ARG A 114 14.65 -5.25 10.99
N LEU A 115 14.76 -4.16 10.25
CA LEU A 115 13.97 -3.89 9.05
C LEU A 115 14.80 -4.26 7.83
N HIS A 116 14.14 -4.87 6.85
CA HIS A 116 14.69 -5.13 5.53
C HIS A 116 13.78 -4.50 4.50
N LEU A 117 14.34 -3.71 3.59
CA LEU A 117 13.67 -3.02 2.50
C LEU A 117 14.25 -3.51 1.19
N GLU A 118 13.42 -3.87 0.24
CA GLU A 118 13.89 -4.48 -0.99
C GLU A 118 13.06 -4.05 -2.18
N THR A 119 13.71 -3.91 -3.33
CA THR A 119 13.04 -3.89 -4.63
C THR A 119 13.60 -5.03 -5.49
N ARG A 120 12.73 -5.78 -6.18
CA ARG A 120 13.14 -6.94 -6.99
C ARG A 120 12.90 -6.70 -8.48
N ARG A 121 13.70 -7.36 -9.33
CA ARG A 121 13.62 -7.26 -10.80
C ARG A 121 12.89 -8.42 -11.46
N GLU A 122 12.38 -9.35 -10.67
CA GLU A 122 11.86 -10.62 -11.17
C GLU A 122 10.63 -10.43 -12.06
N CYS A 123 9.75 -9.48 -11.68
CA CYS A 123 8.50 -9.24 -12.38
C CYS A 123 8.63 -8.26 -13.56
N PHE A 124 9.53 -7.27 -13.46
CA PHE A 124 9.60 -6.14 -14.42
C PHE A 124 10.97 -5.92 -15.06
N GLY A 125 11.98 -6.71 -14.69
CA GLY A 125 13.32 -6.62 -15.27
C GLY A 125 13.93 -5.22 -15.16
N ASP A 126 14.36 -4.67 -16.29
CA ASP A 126 14.95 -3.32 -16.37
C ASP A 126 13.93 -2.19 -16.20
N GLN A 127 12.63 -2.50 -16.26
CA GLN A 127 11.58 -1.53 -16.03
C GLN A 127 11.32 -1.29 -14.54
N THR A 128 11.77 -2.19 -13.64
CA THR A 128 11.59 -2.07 -12.19
C THR A 128 12.01 -0.68 -11.72
N ALA A 129 11.12 -0.01 -10.96
CA ALA A 129 11.43 1.25 -10.30
C ALA A 129 12.09 1.02 -8.93
N GLY A 130 12.95 1.97 -8.53
CA GLY A 130 13.34 2.10 -7.13
C GLY A 130 12.18 2.65 -6.30
N ALA A 131 12.28 2.53 -4.98
CA ALA A 131 11.20 2.93 -4.08
C ALA A 131 11.71 3.79 -2.91
N PRO A 132 11.06 4.93 -2.64
CA PRO A 132 11.24 5.64 -1.38
C PRO A 132 10.44 4.94 -0.28
N PHE A 133 11.00 4.92 0.92
CA PHE A 133 10.30 4.45 2.12
C PHE A 133 10.44 5.47 3.24
N THR A 134 9.36 5.70 3.97
CA THR A 134 9.38 6.50 5.20
C THR A 134 8.94 5.62 6.35
N VAL A 135 9.79 5.48 7.36
CA VAL A 135 9.52 4.71 8.56
C VAL A 135 9.29 5.67 9.71
N TYR A 136 8.10 5.58 10.28
CA TYR A 136 7.71 6.23 11.51
C TYR A 136 7.89 5.27 12.67
N ASP A 137 8.55 5.77 13.68
CA ASP A 137 8.50 5.25 15.01
C ASP A 137 7.24 5.77 15.70
N LEU A 138 6.24 4.92 15.92
CA LEU A 138 4.98 5.38 16.51
C LEU A 138 5.06 5.57 18.04
N LYS A 139 6.20 5.28 18.67
CA LYS A 139 6.41 5.53 20.10
C LYS A 139 6.86 6.95 20.39
N ASP A 140 7.77 7.47 19.58
CA ASP A 140 8.37 8.80 19.76
C ASP A 140 8.20 9.74 18.56
N PHE A 141 7.52 9.26 17.51
CA PHE A 141 7.26 9.96 16.25
C PHE A 141 8.53 10.36 15.48
N SER A 142 9.66 9.73 15.77
CA SER A 142 10.87 9.88 14.96
C SER A 142 10.69 9.25 13.58
N ILE A 143 11.41 9.80 12.59
CA ILE A 143 11.25 9.44 11.18
C ILE A 143 12.60 9.06 10.60
N ARG A 144 12.64 7.95 9.86
CA ARG A 144 13.77 7.60 9.00
C ARG A 144 13.30 7.47 7.55
N ASN A 145 14.06 8.02 6.62
CA ASN A 145 13.75 8.01 5.19
C ASN A 145 14.79 7.20 4.45
N TYR A 146 14.34 6.34 3.54
CA TYR A 146 15.16 5.45 2.73
C TYR A 146 14.79 5.59 1.26
N ALA A 147 15.74 5.23 0.40
CA ALA A 147 15.50 5.04 -1.02
C ALA A 147 16.27 3.81 -1.46
N VAL A 148 15.55 2.81 -1.94
CA VAL A 148 16.12 1.56 -2.45
C VAL A 148 16.09 1.63 -3.98
N VAL A 149 17.24 1.47 -4.62
CA VAL A 149 17.32 1.44 -6.09
C VAL A 149 16.82 0.10 -6.63
N ALA A 150 16.36 0.09 -7.88
CA ALA A 150 15.77 -1.08 -8.52
C ALA A 150 16.68 -2.33 -8.47
N GLY A 151 16.20 -3.40 -7.86
CA GLY A 151 16.93 -4.67 -7.72
C GLY A 151 17.88 -4.74 -6.53
N ASP A 152 17.84 -3.76 -5.63
CA ASP A 152 18.71 -3.68 -4.46
C ASP A 152 17.92 -3.82 -3.15
N ALA A 153 18.64 -3.91 -2.04
CA ALA A 153 18.08 -4.00 -0.71
C ALA A 153 18.85 -3.18 0.33
N LEU A 154 18.15 -2.72 1.35
CA LEU A 154 18.71 -2.04 2.52
C LEU A 154 18.21 -2.68 3.81
N SER A 155 19.03 -2.61 4.85
CA SER A 155 18.63 -3.00 6.20
C SER A 155 18.97 -1.92 7.19
N ASP A 156 18.12 -1.78 8.20
CA ASP A 156 18.34 -0.89 9.33
C ASP A 156 17.85 -1.56 10.62
N GLU A 157 18.34 -1.08 11.74
CA GLU A 157 18.12 -1.69 13.05
C GLU A 157 17.74 -0.65 14.11
N TRP A 158 16.86 -1.07 15.01
CA TRP A 158 16.49 -0.34 16.21
C TRP A 158 16.84 -1.18 17.43
N LYS A 159 17.54 -0.56 18.39
CA LYS A 159 17.74 -1.17 19.71
C LYS A 159 16.43 -1.09 20.48
N ILE A 160 15.88 -2.25 20.82
CA ILE A 160 14.57 -2.36 21.50
C ILE A 160 14.71 -2.15 23.01
N HIS A 161 15.90 -2.37 23.57
CA HIS A 161 16.18 -2.07 24.98
C HIS A 161 15.89 -0.60 25.34
N ASP A 162 16.27 0.33 24.46
CA ASP A 162 16.08 1.78 24.65
C ASP A 162 14.59 2.19 24.61
N ARG A 163 13.71 1.22 24.33
CA ARG A 163 12.30 1.41 23.99
C ARG A 163 11.39 0.68 24.97
N LYS A 164 11.85 0.43 26.21
CA LYS A 164 11.10 -0.33 27.22
C LYS A 164 10.67 -1.72 26.71
N ASP A 165 11.51 -2.32 25.87
CA ASP A 165 11.33 -3.69 25.38
C ASP A 165 10.13 -3.95 24.47
N ASP A 166 9.52 -2.89 23.93
CA ASP A 166 8.46 -2.98 22.92
C ASP A 166 8.78 -2.12 21.68
N TYR A 167 8.05 -2.37 20.59
CA TYR A 167 8.18 -1.62 19.34
C TYR A 167 6.85 -1.41 18.63
N HIS A 168 6.77 -0.29 17.91
CA HIS A 168 5.66 0.03 17.03
C HIS A 168 6.18 0.89 15.88
N PHE A 169 6.29 0.30 14.70
CA PHE A 169 6.80 0.95 13.50
C PHE A 169 5.74 0.95 12.40
N ALA A 170 5.57 2.07 11.73
CA ALA A 170 4.74 2.21 10.54
C ALA A 170 5.62 2.65 9.37
N LEU A 171 5.48 1.99 8.23
CA LEU A 171 6.28 2.22 7.05
C LEU A 171 5.35 2.53 5.89
N TYR A 172 5.68 3.59 5.15
CA TYR A 172 4.98 4.01 3.95
C TYR A 172 5.91 3.90 2.73
N GLY A 173 5.34 3.45 1.62
CA GLY A 173 5.97 3.40 0.31
C GLY A 173 5.02 3.90 -0.78
N PRO A 174 5.42 3.77 -2.07
CA PRO A 174 4.60 4.25 -3.19
C PRO A 174 3.34 3.41 -3.38
N ASN A 175 2.36 3.98 -4.07
CA ASN A 175 1.10 3.34 -4.48
C ASN A 175 0.36 2.60 -3.34
N GLY A 176 0.22 3.25 -2.18
CA GLY A 176 -0.48 2.71 -1.03
C GLY A 176 0.25 1.59 -0.29
N PHE A 177 1.52 1.31 -0.63
CA PHE A 177 2.32 0.35 0.10
C PHE A 177 2.51 0.79 1.55
N TYR A 178 2.09 -0.08 2.47
CA TYR A 178 2.16 0.18 3.90
C TYR A 178 2.51 -1.09 4.66
N ARG A 179 3.35 -0.95 5.68
CA ARG A 179 3.62 -2.00 6.67
C ARG A 179 3.51 -1.43 8.06
N GLU A 180 2.93 -2.19 8.98
CA GLU A 180 2.95 -1.87 10.40
C GLU A 180 3.46 -3.06 11.19
N PHE A 181 4.43 -2.83 12.07
CA PHE A 181 5.00 -3.85 12.92
C PHE A 181 4.83 -3.41 14.38
N LYS A 182 4.10 -4.20 15.15
CA LYS A 182 3.87 -3.98 16.57
C LYS A 182 4.18 -5.25 17.34
N GLY A 183 4.91 -5.13 18.46
CA GLY A 183 5.30 -6.27 19.26
C GLY A 183 6.21 -5.90 20.43
N ASP A 184 6.73 -6.92 21.11
CA ASP A 184 7.63 -6.81 22.25
C ASP A 184 8.57 -8.01 22.37
N LEU A 185 9.41 -8.08 23.41
CA LEU A 185 10.37 -9.18 23.58
C LEU A 185 9.72 -10.59 23.68
N ASN A 186 8.42 -10.68 23.92
CA ASN A 186 7.66 -11.93 24.01
C ASN A 186 6.99 -12.34 22.68
N ASP A 187 7.35 -11.68 21.58
CA ASP A 187 6.88 -12.01 20.23
C ASP A 187 6.98 -13.52 19.94
N PRO A 188 6.03 -14.08 19.17
CA PRO A 188 6.17 -15.44 18.66
C PRO A 188 7.36 -15.54 17.71
N GLU A 189 8.07 -16.67 17.70
CA GLU A 189 9.19 -16.89 16.78
C GLU A 189 8.72 -17.33 15.39
N ILE A 190 7.80 -16.56 14.81
CA ILE A 190 7.24 -16.78 13.48
C ILE A 190 7.73 -15.65 12.56
N ALA A 191 8.46 -16.00 11.51
CA ALA A 191 8.74 -15.06 10.43
C ALA A 191 7.54 -14.97 9.50
N PHE A 192 7.23 -13.76 9.04
CA PHE A 192 6.14 -13.47 8.11
C PHE A 192 6.74 -12.81 6.88
N GLN A 193 6.29 -13.24 5.70
CA GLN A 193 6.65 -12.64 4.42
C GLN A 193 5.39 -12.55 3.57
N CYS A 194 5.14 -11.38 2.99
CA CYS A 194 4.03 -11.15 2.07
C CYS A 194 4.59 -11.04 0.66
N GLU A 195 4.31 -12.04 -0.16
CA GLU A 195 4.87 -12.19 -1.50
C GLU A 195 3.79 -12.08 -2.57
N TYR A 196 4.16 -11.59 -3.76
CA TYR A 196 3.28 -11.67 -4.92
C TYR A 196 3.11 -13.14 -5.34
N GLU A 197 1.87 -13.59 -5.53
CA GLU A 197 1.61 -14.92 -6.04
C GLU A 197 2.07 -15.01 -7.51
N LYS A 198 2.83 -16.05 -7.82
CA LYS A 198 3.38 -16.30 -9.16
C LYS A 198 2.88 -17.64 -9.68
N ARG A 199 2.57 -17.72 -10.98
CA ARG A 199 2.21 -19.00 -11.60
C ARG A 199 3.46 -19.89 -11.73
N ARG A 200 3.34 -21.17 -11.38
CA ARG A 200 4.43 -22.16 -11.49
C ARG A 200 5.09 -22.22 -12.88
N LEU A 201 4.29 -22.02 -13.94
CA LEU A 201 4.76 -22.09 -15.34
C LEU A 201 5.17 -20.74 -15.92
N ASN A 202 4.85 -19.62 -15.26
CA ASN A 202 5.24 -18.28 -15.68
C ASN A 202 5.48 -17.40 -14.45
N ASN A 203 6.69 -17.50 -13.89
CA ASN A 203 7.08 -16.81 -12.66
C ASN A 203 7.41 -15.32 -12.84
N LYS A 204 7.43 -14.82 -14.09
CA LYS A 204 7.72 -13.42 -14.41
C LYS A 204 6.50 -12.51 -14.31
N LYS A 205 5.28 -13.06 -14.38
CA LYS A 205 4.06 -12.28 -14.19
C LYS A 205 3.34 -12.71 -12.91
N PRO A 206 3.19 -11.81 -11.93
CA PRO A 206 2.30 -12.03 -10.81
C PRO A 206 0.88 -12.32 -11.27
N THR A 207 0.13 -13.11 -10.50
CA THR A 207 -1.29 -13.38 -10.77
C THR A 207 -2.19 -12.20 -10.41
N GLY A 208 -1.67 -11.23 -9.65
CA GLY A 208 -2.48 -10.18 -9.02
C GLY A 208 -2.98 -10.55 -7.62
N ASN A 209 -2.60 -11.72 -7.09
CA ASN A 209 -2.84 -12.14 -5.72
C ASN A 209 -1.54 -12.07 -4.90
N ILE A 210 -1.66 -12.32 -3.60
CA ILE A 210 -0.51 -12.48 -2.71
C ILE A 210 -0.51 -13.84 -2.02
N GLU A 211 0.67 -14.26 -1.58
CA GLU A 211 0.86 -15.36 -0.65
C GLU A 211 1.48 -14.81 0.63
N VAL A 212 0.86 -15.11 1.77
CA VAL A 212 1.44 -14.82 3.07
C VAL A 212 2.12 -16.09 3.58
N HIS A 213 3.45 -16.04 3.60
CA HIS A 213 4.32 -17.12 4.03
C HIS A 213 4.68 -16.96 5.51
N PHE A 214 4.70 -18.10 6.20
CA PHE A 214 5.05 -18.21 7.61
C PHE A 214 6.17 -19.22 7.76
N GLN A 215 7.19 -18.87 8.55
CA GLN A 215 8.16 -19.84 9.04
C GLN A 215 8.10 -19.83 10.56
N ASN A 216 7.55 -20.90 11.14
CA ASN A 216 7.59 -21.10 12.58
C ASN A 216 8.98 -21.65 12.96
N MET A 217 9.69 -20.91 13.81
CA MET A 217 10.99 -21.30 14.37
C MET A 217 10.88 -21.79 15.81
N ASP A 218 9.68 -21.75 16.40
CA ASP A 218 9.37 -22.40 17.66
C ASP A 218 9.09 -23.90 17.44
N SER A 219 9.32 -24.70 18.47
CA SER A 219 8.88 -26.08 18.58
C SER A 219 7.36 -26.25 18.77
N HIS A 220 6.65 -25.20 19.22
CA HIS A 220 5.21 -25.24 19.46
C HIS A 220 4.39 -24.87 18.22
N ASP A 221 3.17 -25.41 18.13
CA ASP A 221 2.21 -25.02 17.11
C ASP A 221 1.61 -23.64 17.42
N HIS A 222 1.40 -22.82 16.38
CA HIS A 222 0.74 -21.53 16.49
C HIS A 222 -0.46 -21.44 15.54
N THR A 223 -1.50 -20.70 15.95
CA THR A 223 -2.59 -20.29 15.05
C THR A 223 -2.37 -18.84 14.64
N VAL A 224 -2.26 -18.60 13.34
CA VAL A 224 -2.24 -17.27 12.76
C VAL A 224 -3.63 -16.91 12.25
N GLU A 225 -4.12 -15.73 12.62
CA GLU A 225 -5.33 -15.11 12.06
C GLU A 225 -4.91 -14.00 11.09
N ILE A 226 -5.41 -14.05 9.86
CA ILE A 226 -5.37 -12.92 8.93
C ILE A 226 -6.75 -12.28 8.91
N ARG A 227 -6.81 -10.99 9.26
CA ARG A 227 -8.03 -10.19 9.23
C ARG A 227 -7.89 -9.08 8.22
N ASP A 228 -8.85 -9.00 7.30
CA ASP A 228 -8.95 -7.88 6.37
C ASP A 228 -9.37 -6.59 7.10
N ASN A 229 -8.80 -5.47 6.67
CA ASN A 229 -9.06 -4.15 7.27
C ASN A 229 -9.92 -3.25 6.36
N ALA A 230 -10.13 -3.62 5.09
CA ALA A 230 -10.60 -2.67 4.08
C ALA A 230 -11.56 -3.23 3.03
N TYR A 231 -11.42 -4.48 2.61
CA TYR A 231 -12.04 -5.02 1.40
C TYR A 231 -13.13 -6.08 1.67
N ASN A 232 -13.62 -6.17 2.92
CA ASN A 232 -14.71 -7.05 3.36
C ASN A 232 -14.44 -8.54 3.11
N TYR A 233 -13.18 -8.97 3.25
CA TYR A 233 -12.84 -10.40 3.23
C TYR A 233 -13.04 -11.03 4.62
N GLU A 234 -13.54 -12.27 4.63
CA GLU A 234 -13.67 -13.05 5.87
C GLU A 234 -12.30 -13.37 6.48
N PRO A 235 -12.17 -13.38 7.82
CA PRO A 235 -10.93 -13.77 8.49
C PRO A 235 -10.49 -15.20 8.13
N VAL A 236 -9.19 -15.38 7.93
CA VAL A 236 -8.59 -16.69 7.63
C VAL A 236 -7.72 -17.14 8.79
N PHE A 237 -7.91 -18.37 9.24
CA PHE A 237 -7.12 -18.99 10.30
C PHE A 237 -6.20 -20.06 9.71
N LYS A 238 -4.93 -20.05 10.12
CA LYS A 238 -3.94 -21.04 9.70
C LYS A 238 -3.16 -21.55 10.89
N LYS A 239 -3.24 -22.87 11.10
CA LYS A 239 -2.33 -23.57 12.00
C LYS A 239 -0.96 -23.72 11.34
N VAL A 240 0.07 -23.19 11.99
CA VAL A 240 1.48 -23.28 11.59
C VAL A 240 2.19 -24.20 12.58
N LYS A 241 2.55 -25.40 12.13
CA LYS A 241 3.20 -26.40 13.00
C LYS A 241 4.58 -25.94 13.45
N GLY A 242 5.00 -26.35 14.64
CA GLY A 242 6.35 -26.10 15.15
C GLY A 242 7.42 -26.50 14.13
N ASN A 243 8.44 -25.67 13.95
CA ASN A 243 9.55 -25.85 13.00
C ASN A 243 9.17 -26.05 11.52
N ASN A 244 7.92 -25.78 11.13
CA ASN A 244 7.45 -26.00 9.77
C ASN A 244 7.03 -24.69 9.10
N PRO A 245 7.23 -24.57 7.77
CA PRO A 245 6.66 -23.49 7.00
C PRO A 245 5.15 -23.72 6.76
N ALA A 246 4.43 -22.64 6.51
CA ALA A 246 3.07 -22.66 6.01
C ALA A 246 2.83 -21.42 5.14
N PHE A 247 1.77 -21.44 4.33
CA PHE A 247 1.33 -20.23 3.63
C PHE A 247 -0.19 -20.18 3.52
N ILE A 248 -0.69 -18.96 3.26
CA ILE A 248 -2.09 -18.65 2.93
C ILE A 248 -2.09 -17.86 1.62
N PRO A 249 -2.76 -18.33 0.56
CA PRO A 249 -3.05 -17.49 -0.61
C PRO A 249 -4.18 -16.51 -0.27
N VAL A 250 -4.05 -15.26 -0.73
CA VAL A 250 -5.09 -14.23 -0.59
C VAL A 250 -5.51 -13.78 -1.98
N ILE A 251 -6.77 -14.02 -2.32
CA ILE A 251 -7.32 -13.77 -3.66
C ILE A 251 -7.88 -12.34 -3.74
N LEU A 252 -7.26 -11.49 -4.56
CA LEU A 252 -7.47 -10.04 -4.58
C LEU A 252 -8.22 -9.54 -5.82
N GLU A 253 -8.82 -10.44 -6.60
CA GLU A 253 -9.52 -10.06 -7.83
C GLU A 253 -10.68 -9.08 -7.57
N LYS A 254 -11.44 -9.28 -6.47
CA LYS A 254 -12.58 -8.43 -6.11
C LYS A 254 -12.18 -7.01 -5.70
N SER A 255 -10.95 -6.83 -5.21
CA SER A 255 -10.39 -5.55 -4.80
C SER A 255 -9.47 -4.95 -5.86
N HIS A 256 -9.48 -5.44 -7.09
CA HIS A 256 -8.57 -5.00 -8.16
C HIS A 256 -7.09 -5.04 -7.73
N HIS A 257 -6.67 -6.14 -7.10
CA HIS A 257 -5.30 -6.38 -6.63
C HIS A 257 -4.84 -5.54 -5.43
N TRP A 258 -5.75 -4.75 -4.83
CA TRP A 258 -5.50 -4.06 -3.58
C TRP A 258 -5.68 -4.99 -2.38
N TYR A 259 -4.86 -4.83 -1.35
CA TYR A 259 -4.93 -5.59 -0.11
C TYR A 259 -4.65 -4.68 1.08
N ASP A 260 -5.30 -4.97 2.21
CA ASP A 260 -5.01 -4.38 3.51
C ASP A 260 -5.47 -5.37 4.58
N PHE A 261 -4.54 -6.05 5.22
CA PHE A 261 -4.84 -7.04 6.24
C PHE A 261 -3.86 -6.96 7.40
N THR A 262 -4.31 -7.41 8.56
CA THR A 262 -3.48 -7.56 9.76
C THR A 262 -3.36 -9.05 10.12
N ALA A 263 -2.12 -9.52 10.27
CA ALA A 263 -1.82 -10.83 10.79
C ALA A 263 -1.63 -10.77 12.31
N TYR A 264 -2.34 -11.63 13.02
CA TYR A 264 -2.27 -11.85 14.46
C TYR A 264 -1.85 -13.27 14.78
N VAL A 265 -1.27 -13.49 15.96
CA VAL A 265 -0.97 -14.82 16.49
C VAL A 265 -1.79 -15.03 17.75
N GLU A 266 -2.54 -16.13 17.81
CA GLU A 266 -3.39 -16.46 18.95
C GLU A 266 -2.57 -16.50 20.25
N GLY A 267 -3.08 -15.84 21.30
CA GLY A 267 -2.38 -15.71 22.59
C GLY A 267 -1.27 -14.65 22.65
N LYS A 268 -1.02 -13.89 21.57
CA LYS A 268 0.01 -12.83 21.51
C LYS A 268 -0.61 -11.44 21.26
N ALA A 269 -1.30 -10.92 22.26
CA ALA A 269 -2.12 -9.70 22.13
C ALA A 269 -1.34 -8.42 21.75
N SER A 270 -0.05 -8.33 22.08
CA SER A 270 0.81 -7.19 21.73
C SER A 270 1.39 -7.28 20.31
N PHE A 271 1.34 -8.46 19.68
CA PHE A 271 1.96 -8.72 18.38
C PHE A 271 0.96 -8.57 17.24
N SER A 272 1.31 -7.74 16.25
CA SER A 272 0.60 -7.70 14.98
C SER A 272 1.50 -7.23 13.84
N LYS A 273 1.21 -7.73 12.63
CA LYS A 273 1.84 -7.24 11.40
C LYS A 273 0.76 -6.87 10.38
N ARG A 274 0.69 -5.60 10.01
CA ARG A 274 -0.22 -5.11 8.97
C ARG A 274 0.49 -4.97 7.65
N TYR A 275 -0.20 -5.37 6.58
CA TYR A 275 0.27 -5.31 5.22
C TYR A 275 -0.82 -4.66 4.37
N ALA A 276 -0.51 -3.53 3.74
CA ALA A 276 -1.37 -2.95 2.73
C ALA A 276 -0.60 -2.56 1.46
N GLY A 277 -1.30 -2.50 0.34
CA GLY A 277 -0.76 -2.05 -0.94
C GLY A 277 -1.52 -2.65 -2.12
N HIS A 278 -0.88 -2.62 -3.28
CA HIS A 278 -1.41 -3.15 -4.54
C HIS A 278 -0.40 -4.15 -5.14
N VAL A 279 -0.90 -5.22 -5.78
CA VAL A 279 -0.06 -6.16 -6.53
C VAL A 279 0.10 -5.65 -7.96
N GLU A 280 1.30 -5.16 -8.28
CA GLU A 280 1.61 -4.76 -9.65
C GLU A 280 1.77 -6.00 -10.54
N THR A 281 1.02 -6.05 -11.64
CA THR A 281 1.05 -7.16 -12.62
C THR A 281 1.70 -6.76 -13.94
N GLY A 282 1.95 -5.46 -14.13
CA GLY A 282 2.40 -4.87 -15.40
C GLY A 282 1.24 -4.59 -16.37
N ASP A 283 0.02 -4.94 -16.00
CA ASP A 283 -1.20 -4.64 -16.74
C ASP A 283 -1.97 -3.48 -16.05
N ALA A 284 -2.86 -2.81 -16.79
CA ALA A 284 -3.69 -1.74 -16.21
C ALA A 284 -4.61 -2.28 -15.12
N SER A 285 -4.80 -1.49 -14.05
CA SER A 285 -5.69 -1.83 -12.94
C SER A 285 -6.66 -0.66 -12.67
N TYR A 286 -7.13 -0.55 -11.43
CA TYR A 286 -7.96 0.54 -10.94
C TYR A 286 -7.35 1.19 -9.70
N THR A 287 -7.72 2.44 -9.43
CA THR A 287 -7.46 3.09 -8.15
C THR A 287 -8.15 2.36 -7.01
N ASP A 288 -7.61 2.50 -5.79
CA ASP A 288 -8.09 1.81 -4.59
C ASP A 288 -9.63 1.95 -4.40
N PRO A 289 -10.38 0.83 -4.39
CA PRO A 289 -11.83 0.86 -4.23
C PRO A 289 -12.29 1.31 -2.83
N LEU A 290 -11.45 1.16 -1.79
CA LEU A 290 -11.74 1.72 -0.46
C LEU A 290 -11.75 3.25 -0.51
N MET A 291 -10.72 3.85 -1.11
CA MET A 291 -10.67 5.31 -1.33
C MET A 291 -11.80 5.80 -2.23
N GLY A 292 -12.19 4.97 -3.21
CA GLY A 292 -13.33 5.22 -4.09
C GLY A 292 -14.70 5.07 -3.41
N ARG A 293 -14.77 4.61 -2.15
CA ARG A 293 -16.01 4.39 -1.39
C ARG A 293 -16.99 3.47 -2.11
N ILE A 294 -16.48 2.37 -2.67
CA ILE A 294 -17.29 1.36 -3.39
C ILE A 294 -17.15 -0.04 -2.79
N ILE A 295 -16.70 -0.12 -1.53
CA ILE A 295 -16.59 -1.35 -0.74
C ILE A 295 -17.72 -1.44 0.28
#